data_AF-A0AAE0ZIG7-F1
#
_entry.id   AF-A0AAE0ZIG7-F1
#
_cell.length_a   1.000
_cell.length_b   1.000
_cell.length_c   1.000
_cell.angle_alpha   90.00
_cell.angle_beta   90.00
_cell.angle_gamma   90.00
#
_symmetry.space_group_name_H-M   'P 1'
#
loop_
_entity.id
_entity.type
_entity.pdbx_description
1 polymer ?
#
loop_
_entity_poly.entity_id
_entity_poly.type
_entity_poly.pdbx_seq_one_letter_code
_entity_poly.pdbx_strand_id
1 'polypeptide(L)'
;MHDKSVIRAILGFHAFTGCDTTSAFLRRGKMKPLKIMKAKPQFLLAFEALGVNDAVGANLLYDLEQFVCFMYGKPTYSDVNKLRFDMVRQRFQTGSRNVLTNSDGIDFSLLSPCRSTLQMHIKHLPPAEEHGWKMTLDRDLNYNWCARDIVPQDLVDILSSYQPEDDEDDVCDSFSNKFDSDSENSDNETSDSEEEN
;
A
#
# COMPACT_ATOMS: atom_id res chain seq x y z
N MET A 1 10.20 -12.73 -14.29
CA MET A 1 11.18 -13.04 -13.22
C MET A 1 11.23 -11.84 -12.29
N HIS A 2 10.52 -11.88 -11.17
CA HIS A 2 10.50 -10.77 -10.22
C HIS A 2 11.88 -10.62 -9.58
N ASP A 3 12.36 -9.38 -9.45
CA ASP A 3 13.62 -9.08 -8.77
C ASP A 3 13.50 -9.52 -7.30
N LYS A 4 14.30 -10.51 -6.89
CA LYS A 4 14.28 -11.07 -5.52
C LYS A 4 14.48 -9.98 -4.46
N SER A 5 15.16 -8.89 -4.81
CA SER A 5 15.39 -7.75 -3.93
C SER A 5 14.07 -7.02 -3.60
N VAL A 6 13.18 -6.84 -4.59
CA VAL A 6 11.86 -6.21 -4.41
C VAL A 6 10.97 -7.05 -3.49
N ILE A 7 11.03 -8.38 -3.63
CA ILE A 7 10.25 -9.30 -2.79
C ILE A 7 10.68 -9.17 -1.32
N ARG A 8 11.98 -9.07 -1.04
CA ARG A 8 12.47 -8.90 0.33
C ARG A 8 12.10 -7.55 0.94
N ALA A 9 12.16 -6.49 0.13
CA ALA A 9 11.81 -5.15 0.56
C ALA A 9 10.30 -4.95 0.79
N ILE A 10 9.43 -5.76 0.18
CA ILE A 10 7.98 -5.53 0.21
C ILE A 10 7.40 -5.58 1.63
N LEU A 11 8.03 -6.35 2.52
CA LEU A 11 7.54 -6.58 3.86
C LEU A 11 7.72 -5.33 4.74
N GLY A 12 8.94 -4.79 4.76
CA GLY A 12 9.22 -3.52 5.43
C GLY A 12 8.44 -2.37 4.77
N PHE A 13 8.30 -2.38 3.44
CA PHE A 13 7.51 -1.39 2.72
C PHE A 13 6.01 -1.45 3.09
N HIS A 14 5.45 -2.65 3.19
CA HIS A 14 4.05 -2.85 3.57
C HIS A 14 3.82 -2.37 5.01
N ALA A 15 4.60 -2.86 5.96
CA ALA A 15 4.50 -2.41 7.35
C ALA A 15 4.62 -0.87 7.44
N PHE A 16 5.60 -0.29 6.75
CA PHE A 16 5.82 1.15 6.76
C PHE A 16 4.70 1.97 6.11
N THR A 17 4.09 1.50 5.02
CA THR A 17 3.05 2.25 4.30
C THR A 17 1.62 1.85 4.69
N GLY A 18 1.45 0.81 5.52
CA GLY A 18 0.17 0.21 5.91
C GLY A 18 -0.38 -0.75 4.85
N CYS A 19 -1.68 -1.05 4.87
CA CYS A 19 -2.39 -1.78 3.80
C CYS A 19 -3.30 -0.82 3.01
N ASP A 20 -4.15 -1.34 2.12
CA ASP A 20 -5.04 -0.50 1.30
C ASP A 20 -6.19 0.12 2.11
N THR A 21 -6.61 -0.53 3.19
CA THR A 21 -7.67 -0.03 4.08
C THR A 21 -7.13 0.86 5.21
N THR A 22 -5.86 0.70 5.60
CA THR A 22 -5.21 1.48 6.66
C THR A 22 -3.89 2.08 6.17
N SER A 23 -3.96 3.12 5.33
CA SER A 23 -2.75 3.84 4.90
C SER A 23 -2.12 4.59 6.09
N ALA A 24 -0.81 4.42 6.27
CA ALA A 24 -0.06 5.14 7.31
C ALA A 24 0.13 6.63 6.98
N PHE A 25 0.03 7.01 5.70
CA PHE A 25 0.27 8.38 5.23
C PHE A 25 -0.98 8.91 4.53
N LEU A 26 -1.60 9.95 5.12
CA LEU A 26 -2.85 10.48 4.63
C LEU A 26 -2.76 10.94 3.17
N ARG A 27 -3.69 10.45 2.35
CA ARG A 27 -3.79 10.74 0.90
C ARG A 27 -2.52 10.42 0.12
N ARG A 28 -1.69 9.50 0.63
CA ARG A 28 -0.57 8.91 -0.09
C ARG A 28 -0.92 7.46 -0.43
N GLY A 29 -1.29 7.23 -1.69
CA GLY A 29 -1.49 5.87 -2.20
C GLY A 29 -0.16 5.12 -2.37
N LYS A 30 -0.20 3.79 -2.56
CA LYS A 30 1.00 2.92 -2.60
C LYS A 30 1.79 2.97 -3.90
N MET A 31 1.15 3.30 -5.02
CA MET A 31 1.78 3.24 -6.34
C MET A 31 2.99 4.16 -6.47
N LYS A 32 2.88 5.40 -5.99
CA LYS A 32 4.00 6.36 -6.04
C LYS A 32 5.16 5.92 -5.11
N PRO A 33 4.94 5.64 -3.81
CA PRO A 33 5.95 5.04 -2.92
C PRO A 33 6.62 3.79 -3.51
N LEU A 34 5.85 2.87 -4.10
CA LEU A 34 6.38 1.63 -4.68
C LEU A 34 7.31 1.91 -5.87
N LYS A 35 6.92 2.84 -6.76
CA LYS A 35 7.77 3.30 -7.86
C LYS A 35 9.07 3.94 -7.34
N ILE A 36 8.99 4.74 -6.28
CA ILE A 36 10.15 5.38 -5.65
C ILE A 36 11.11 4.33 -5.08
N MET A 37 10.59 3.32 -4.37
CA MET A 37 11.40 2.24 -3.82
C MET A 37 12.11 1.45 -4.92
N LYS A 38 11.38 1.06 -5.97
CA LYS A 38 11.95 0.31 -7.11
C LYS A 38 12.99 1.09 -7.90
N ALA A 39 12.83 2.41 -8.00
CA ALA A 39 13.74 3.26 -8.78
C ALA A 39 15.08 3.53 -8.07
N LYS A 40 15.18 3.29 -6.75
CA LYS A 40 16.35 3.66 -5.95
C LYS A 40 16.84 2.50 -5.09
N PRO A 41 18.03 1.94 -5.38
CA PRO A 41 18.60 0.84 -4.60
C PRO A 41 18.71 1.13 -3.10
N GLN A 42 19.02 2.38 -2.73
CA GLN A 42 19.10 2.81 -1.33
C GLN A 42 17.79 2.55 -0.55
N PHE A 43 16.63 2.82 -1.17
CA PHE A 43 15.33 2.65 -0.50
C PHE A 43 14.93 1.19 -0.47
N LEU A 44 15.29 0.44 -1.52
CA LEU A 44 15.08 -0.99 -1.54
C LEU A 44 15.85 -1.68 -0.40
N LEU A 45 17.12 -1.35 -0.20
CA LEU A 45 17.93 -1.86 0.90
C LEU A 45 17.40 -1.40 2.27
N ALA A 46 16.95 -0.15 2.38
CA ALA A 46 16.34 0.34 3.61
C ALA A 46 15.08 -0.47 3.98
N PHE A 47 14.21 -0.77 3.02
CA PHE A 47 13.00 -1.56 3.29
C PHE A 47 13.27 -3.05 3.50
N GLU A 48 14.30 -3.62 2.87
CA GLU A 48 14.79 -4.97 3.20
C GLU A 48 15.28 -5.02 4.65
N ALA A 49 16.08 -4.04 5.08
CA ALA A 49 16.55 -3.94 6.45
C ALA A 49 15.40 -3.70 7.45
N LEU A 50 14.41 -2.88 7.09
CA LEU A 50 13.26 -2.60 7.95
C LEU A 50 12.36 -3.83 8.14
N GLY A 51 12.23 -4.68 7.12
CA GLY A 51 11.41 -5.90 7.20
C GLY A 51 12.03 -7.03 8.02
N VAL A 52 13.31 -6.92 8.41
CA VAL A 52 14.06 -7.98 9.11
C VAL A 52 14.53 -7.56 10.49
N ASN A 53 14.86 -6.29 10.69
CA ASN A 53 15.45 -5.83 11.96
C ASN A 53 14.37 -5.30 12.92
N ASP A 54 14.39 -5.79 14.16
CA ASP A 54 13.54 -5.27 15.24
C ASP A 54 13.93 -3.85 15.69
N ALA A 55 15.19 -3.47 15.45
CA ALA A 55 15.74 -2.17 15.85
C ALA A 55 16.20 -1.35 14.64
N VAL A 56 15.76 -0.09 14.58
CA VAL A 56 16.11 0.83 13.50
C VAL A 56 17.26 1.76 13.94
N GLY A 57 18.43 1.56 13.32
CA GLY A 57 19.60 2.41 13.52
C GLY A 57 19.48 3.78 12.81
N ALA A 58 20.39 4.70 13.15
CA ALA A 58 20.36 6.08 12.64
C ALA A 58 20.44 6.19 11.10
N ASN A 59 21.24 5.33 10.45
CA ASN A 59 21.38 5.32 8.99
C ASN A 59 20.09 4.85 8.31
N LEU A 60 19.48 3.77 8.83
CA LEU A 60 18.20 3.27 8.32
C LEU A 60 17.09 4.32 8.48
N LEU A 61 17.03 4.99 9.63
CA LEU A 61 16.10 6.10 9.85
C LEU A 61 16.31 7.24 8.85
N TYR A 62 17.57 7.59 8.56
CA TYR A 62 17.91 8.62 7.56
C TYR A 62 17.41 8.25 6.17
N ASP A 63 17.60 7.01 5.73
CA ASP A 63 17.12 6.54 4.42
C ASP A 63 15.59 6.53 4.34
N LEU A 64 14.91 6.14 5.44
CA LEU A 64 13.45 6.20 5.53
C LEU A 64 12.92 7.64 5.55
N GLU A 65 13.59 8.57 6.22
CA GLU A 65 13.27 10.00 6.18
C GLU A 65 13.40 10.57 4.76
N GLN A 66 14.49 10.23 4.08
CA GLN A 66 14.69 10.64 2.70
C GLN A 66 13.60 10.03 1.79
N PHE A 67 13.22 8.77 2.01
CA PHE A 67 12.10 8.15 1.30
C PHE A 67 10.78 8.91 1.50
N VAL A 68 10.46 9.32 2.73
CA VAL A 68 9.29 10.17 3.01
C VAL A 68 9.39 11.49 2.25
N CYS A 69 10.55 12.12 2.19
CA CYS A 69 10.74 13.34 1.40
C CYS A 69 10.43 13.14 -0.09
N PHE A 70 10.88 12.01 -0.67
CA PHE A 70 10.53 11.61 -2.03
C PHE A 70 9.02 11.39 -2.21
N MET A 71 8.38 10.71 -1.26
CA MET A 71 6.94 10.45 -1.27
C MET A 71 6.13 11.75 -1.34
N TYR A 72 6.58 12.77 -0.61
CA TYR A 72 5.99 14.12 -0.60
C TYR A 72 6.42 14.99 -1.80
N GLY A 73 7.19 14.45 -2.74
CA GLY A 73 7.58 15.13 -3.99
C GLY A 73 8.72 16.13 -3.83
N LYS A 74 9.56 15.98 -2.79
CA LYS A 74 10.67 16.88 -2.49
C LYS A 74 11.98 16.07 -2.37
N PRO A 75 12.50 15.54 -3.49
CA PRO A 75 13.63 14.61 -3.50
C PRO A 75 14.97 15.21 -3.05
N THR A 76 15.07 16.54 -3.01
CA THR A 76 16.25 17.28 -2.55
C THR A 76 16.34 17.36 -1.02
N TYR A 77 15.29 16.96 -0.31
CA TYR A 77 15.25 16.94 1.14
C TYR A 77 15.65 15.57 1.68
N SER A 78 16.36 15.57 2.80
CA SER A 78 16.67 14.39 3.61
C SER A 78 16.20 14.53 5.06
N ASP A 79 15.60 15.67 5.41
CA ASP A 79 15.07 15.96 6.74
C ASP A 79 13.58 16.29 6.62
N VAL A 80 12.75 15.44 7.23
CA VAL A 80 11.29 15.56 7.22
C VAL A 80 10.78 16.76 8.02
N ASN A 81 11.51 17.22 9.04
CA ASN A 81 11.17 18.44 9.80
C ASN A 81 11.43 19.68 8.96
N LYS A 82 12.58 19.74 8.28
CA LYS A 82 12.89 20.84 7.36
C LYS A 82 11.87 20.88 6.20
N LEU A 83 11.56 19.71 5.64
CA LEU A 83 10.51 19.58 4.63
C LEU A 83 9.16 20.10 5.16
N ARG A 84 8.75 19.65 6.35
CA ARG A 84 7.48 20.06 6.97
C ARG A 84 7.43 21.58 7.16
N PHE A 85 8.51 22.17 7.66
CA PHE A 85 8.64 23.62 7.82
C PHE A 85 8.50 24.35 6.48
N ASP A 86 9.20 23.91 5.45
CA ASP A 86 9.13 24.55 4.13
C ASP A 86 7.78 24.32 3.44
N MET A 87 7.11 23.19 3.67
CA MET A 87 5.73 22.96 3.20
C MET A 87 4.75 23.93 3.83
N VAL A 88 4.88 24.18 5.14
CA VAL A 88 4.12 25.19 5.87
C VAL A 88 4.42 26.55 5.25
N ARG A 89 5.70 26.96 5.21
CA ARG A 89 6.09 28.26 4.64
C ARG A 89 5.65 28.46 3.18
N GLN A 90 5.69 27.43 2.34
CA GLN A 90 5.27 27.52 0.94
C GLN A 90 3.75 27.71 0.81
N ARG A 91 2.95 27.00 1.62
CA ARG A 91 1.49 27.14 1.61
C ARG A 91 1.03 28.43 2.28
N PHE A 92 1.80 28.90 3.24
CA PHE A 92 1.55 30.12 4.01
C PHE A 92 2.63 31.14 3.68
N GLN A 93 2.87 31.43 2.39
CA GLN A 93 3.59 32.66 2.02
C GLN A 93 2.73 33.84 2.44
N THR A 94 2.76 34.09 3.75
CA THR A 94 2.16 35.18 4.45
C THR A 94 2.82 36.43 3.92
N GLY A 95 2.09 37.20 3.13
CA GLY A 95 2.41 38.63 3.02
C GLY A 95 2.52 39.19 4.43
N SER A 96 3.66 39.77 4.77
CA SER A 96 3.97 40.58 5.97
C SER A 96 3.65 40.04 7.38
N ARG A 97 2.83 39.00 7.56
CA ARG A 97 2.33 38.48 8.85
C ARG A 97 2.94 37.13 9.18
N ASN A 98 3.90 37.07 10.08
CA ASN A 98 4.47 35.81 10.58
C ASN A 98 3.54 35.08 11.59
N VAL A 99 2.22 35.06 11.37
CA VAL A 99 1.23 34.55 12.33
C VAL A 99 0.19 33.69 11.62
N LEU A 100 0.06 32.43 12.07
CA LEU A 100 -1.01 31.51 11.68
C LEU A 100 -2.27 31.76 12.51
N THR A 101 -3.43 31.69 11.88
CA THR A 101 -4.75 31.90 12.49
C THR A 101 -5.72 30.79 12.07
N ASN A 102 -6.77 30.56 12.86
CA ASN A 102 -7.78 29.53 12.58
C ASN A 102 -8.52 29.77 11.25
N SER A 103 -8.52 30.99 10.74
CA SER A 103 -9.08 31.38 9.44
C SER A 103 -8.25 30.92 8.24
N ASP A 104 -7.01 30.46 8.45
CA ASP A 104 -6.13 30.02 7.35
C ASP A 104 -6.53 28.64 6.78
N GLY A 105 -7.57 28.00 7.32
CA GLY A 105 -8.16 26.76 6.76
C GLY A 105 -7.18 25.59 6.68
N ILE A 106 -6.25 25.51 7.64
CA ILE A 106 -5.08 24.65 7.52
C ILE A 106 -5.41 23.22 7.89
N ASP A 107 -5.32 22.34 6.90
CA ASP A 107 -5.26 20.90 7.14
C ASP A 107 -3.81 20.45 7.38
N PHE A 108 -3.39 20.43 8.64
CA PHE A 108 -2.06 19.98 9.07
C PHE A 108 -1.80 18.50 8.80
N SER A 109 -2.84 17.71 8.53
CA SER A 109 -2.72 16.28 8.24
C SER A 109 -2.13 16.00 6.86
N LEU A 110 -2.14 16.98 5.94
CA LEU A 110 -1.55 16.88 4.60
C LEU A 110 -0.03 17.12 4.55
N LEU A 111 0.55 17.56 5.66
CA LEU A 111 1.97 17.81 5.79
C LEU A 111 2.75 16.49 5.95
N SER A 112 4.05 16.51 5.70
CA SER A 112 4.92 15.37 6.05
C SER A 112 4.91 15.15 7.56
N PRO A 113 5.05 13.91 8.05
CA PRO A 113 5.23 13.69 9.48
C PRO A 113 6.48 14.44 9.95
N CYS A 114 6.49 14.85 11.22
CA CYS A 114 7.75 15.24 11.86
C CYS A 114 8.57 13.98 12.19
N ARG A 115 9.86 14.20 12.48
CA ARG A 115 10.80 13.11 12.81
C ARG A 115 10.33 12.27 13.99
N SER A 116 9.78 12.88 15.04
CA SER A 116 9.27 12.16 16.22
C SER A 116 8.08 11.27 15.87
N THR A 117 7.10 11.76 15.10
CA THR A 117 5.98 10.94 14.63
C THR A 117 6.44 9.81 13.73
N LEU A 118 7.41 10.06 12.84
CA LEU A 118 7.97 9.03 11.98
C LEU A 118 8.69 7.93 12.78
N GLN A 119 9.50 8.30 13.77
CA GLN A 119 10.16 7.35 14.66
C GLN A 119 9.15 6.52 15.46
N MET A 120 8.09 7.16 15.95
CA MET A 120 7.01 6.46 16.63
C MET A 120 6.31 5.48 15.70
N HIS A 121 6.00 5.87 14.47
CA HIS A 121 5.42 4.98 13.46
C HIS A 121 6.32 3.75 13.23
N ILE A 122 7.61 3.98 13.00
CA ILE A 122 8.61 2.92 12.80
C ILE A 122 8.70 1.97 14.00
N LYS A 123 8.66 2.50 15.23
CA LYS A 123 8.74 1.70 16.46
C LYS A 123 7.53 0.78 16.67
N HIS A 124 6.37 1.15 16.14
CA HIS A 124 5.13 0.39 16.30
C HIS A 124 4.75 -0.37 15.03
N LEU A 125 5.69 -0.57 14.11
CA LEU A 125 5.44 -1.42 12.96
C LEU A 125 5.19 -2.85 13.45
N PRO A 126 4.03 -3.44 13.13
CA PRO A 126 3.79 -4.82 13.51
C PRO A 126 4.72 -5.73 12.71
N PRO A 127 5.15 -6.86 13.30
CA PRO A 127 5.88 -7.89 12.58
C PRO A 127 5.19 -8.28 11.27
N ALA A 128 6.02 -8.69 10.32
CA ALA A 128 5.60 -9.32 9.07
C ALA A 128 4.46 -10.34 9.26
N GLU A 129 4.61 -11.17 10.29
CA GLU A 129 3.76 -12.31 10.59
C GLU A 129 2.35 -11.92 11.04
N GLU A 130 2.19 -10.70 11.56
CA GLU A 130 0.92 -10.16 12.01
C GLU A 130 0.05 -9.60 10.87
N HIS A 131 0.58 -9.51 9.65
CA HIS A 131 -0.13 -8.98 8.47
C HIS A 131 -0.45 -10.04 7.42
N GLY A 132 -0.57 -11.31 7.80
CA GLY A 132 -0.91 -12.38 6.86
C GLY A 132 0.27 -12.81 5.97
N TRP A 133 1.50 -12.59 6.41
CA TRP A 133 2.70 -13.12 5.77
C TRP A 133 3.36 -14.17 6.64
N LYS A 134 3.97 -15.20 6.06
CA LYS A 134 4.84 -16.14 6.76
C LYS A 134 6.17 -16.19 6.04
N MET A 135 7.27 -15.90 6.76
CA MET A 135 8.61 -16.04 6.22
C MET A 135 9.08 -17.48 6.48
N THR A 136 9.40 -18.21 5.42
CA THR A 136 9.97 -19.56 5.53
C THR A 136 11.45 -19.46 5.90
N LEU A 137 12.04 -20.52 6.46
CA LEU A 137 13.48 -20.58 6.81
C LEU A 137 14.40 -20.22 5.62
N ASP A 138 13.96 -20.54 4.40
CA ASP A 138 14.67 -20.23 3.15
C ASP A 138 14.51 -18.77 2.67
N ARG A 139 13.89 -17.91 3.49
CA ARG A 139 13.54 -16.50 3.19
C ARG A 139 12.55 -16.33 2.04
N ASP A 140 11.77 -17.36 1.76
CA ASP A 140 10.64 -17.30 0.85
C ASP A 140 9.38 -16.85 1.59
N LEU A 141 8.69 -15.87 1.00
CA LEU A 141 7.53 -15.21 1.57
C LEU A 141 6.25 -15.90 1.08
N ASN A 142 5.49 -16.48 2.01
CA ASN A 142 4.23 -17.17 1.72
C ASN A 142 3.03 -16.41 2.30
N TYR A 143 1.91 -16.41 1.58
CA TYR A 143 0.66 -15.81 2.04
C TYR A 143 0.03 -16.68 3.13
N ASN A 144 -0.32 -16.05 4.24
CA ASN A 144 -1.14 -16.62 5.29
C ASN A 144 -2.54 -15.99 5.22
N TRP A 145 -3.36 -16.47 4.28
CA TRP A 145 -4.68 -15.91 3.97
C TRP A 145 -5.60 -15.85 5.19
N CYS A 146 -5.68 -16.93 5.95
CA CYS A 146 -6.39 -17.02 7.21
C CYS A 146 -5.71 -18.07 8.09
N ALA A 147 -5.50 -17.77 9.37
CA ALA A 147 -5.01 -18.71 10.36
C ALA A 147 -6.14 -19.28 11.25
N ARG A 148 -7.37 -18.82 11.04
CA ARG A 148 -8.58 -19.18 11.80
C ARG A 148 -9.65 -19.66 10.83
N ASP A 149 -10.66 -20.33 11.37
CA ASP A 149 -11.82 -20.77 10.61
C ASP A 149 -12.49 -19.55 9.94
N ILE A 150 -12.55 -19.60 8.61
CA ILE A 150 -13.09 -18.53 7.76
C ILE A 150 -14.62 -18.49 7.86
N VAL A 151 -15.20 -19.62 8.25
CA VAL A 151 -16.64 -19.81 8.37
C VAL A 151 -17.04 -19.51 9.81
N PRO A 152 -17.88 -18.49 10.06
CA PRO A 152 -18.49 -18.29 11.37
C PRO A 152 -19.15 -19.57 11.86
N GLN A 153 -18.98 -19.88 13.14
CA GLN A 153 -19.53 -21.12 13.72
C GLN A 153 -21.04 -21.25 13.46
N ASP A 154 -21.77 -20.14 13.50
CA ASP A 154 -23.21 -20.11 13.19
C ASP A 154 -23.54 -20.68 11.78
N LEU A 155 -22.69 -20.44 10.78
CA LEU A 155 -22.87 -21.01 9.44
C LEU A 155 -22.51 -22.50 9.40
N VAL A 156 -21.49 -22.91 10.16
CA VAL A 156 -21.14 -24.33 10.32
C VAL A 156 -22.31 -25.08 10.96
N ASP A 157 -22.93 -24.48 11.98
CA ASP A 157 -24.05 -25.05 12.70
C ASP A 157 -25.29 -25.16 11.80
N ILE A 158 -25.60 -24.13 11.01
CA ILE A 158 -26.70 -24.16 10.03
C ILE A 158 -26.48 -25.29 9.00
N LEU A 159 -25.28 -25.39 8.41
CA LEU A 159 -24.96 -26.44 7.45
C LEU A 159 -25.02 -27.84 8.07
N SER A 160 -24.63 -27.98 9.34
CA SER A 160 -24.70 -29.25 10.05
C SER A 160 -26.13 -29.66 10.43
N SER A 161 -27.03 -28.68 10.59
CA SER A 161 -28.46 -28.90 10.84
C SER A 161 -29.27 -29.18 9.58
N TYR A 162 -28.66 -29.02 8.40
CA TYR A 162 -29.29 -29.36 7.13
C TYR A 162 -29.44 -30.87 7.01
N GLN A 163 -30.65 -31.36 7.25
CA GLN A 163 -31.08 -32.68 6.80
C GLN A 163 -31.66 -32.47 5.39
N PRO A 164 -31.10 -33.07 4.32
CA PRO A 164 -31.82 -33.09 3.05
C PRO A 164 -33.12 -33.85 3.32
N GLU A 165 -34.25 -33.15 3.22
CA GLU A 165 -35.53 -33.85 3.14
C GLU A 165 -35.47 -34.70 1.87
N ASP A 166 -35.69 -36.02 2.02
CA ASP A 166 -35.87 -36.96 0.91
C ASP A 166 -37.19 -36.63 0.20
N ASP A 167 -37.25 -35.47 -0.45
CA ASP A 167 -38.27 -35.17 -1.43
C ASP A 167 -37.75 -35.66 -2.77
N GLU A 168 -38.03 -36.94 -3.03
CA GLU A 168 -38.11 -37.43 -4.39
C GLU A 168 -39.11 -36.53 -5.15
N ASP A 169 -38.56 -35.82 -6.15
CA ASP A 169 -39.25 -35.09 -7.23
C ASP A 169 -39.78 -33.67 -6.92
N ASP A 170 -39.01 -32.62 -7.25
CA ASP A 170 -39.38 -31.73 -8.37
C ASP A 170 -38.22 -30.84 -8.85
N VAL A 171 -38.23 -30.57 -10.15
CA VAL A 171 -37.17 -29.96 -10.95
C VAL A 171 -37.07 -28.44 -10.74
N CYS A 172 -35.88 -27.89 -10.49
CA CYS A 172 -35.50 -26.61 -11.12
C CYS A 172 -34.00 -26.54 -11.48
N ASP A 173 -33.75 -26.84 -12.74
CA ASP A 173 -32.52 -26.51 -13.45
C ASP A 173 -32.44 -24.99 -13.61
N SER A 174 -31.72 -24.29 -12.71
CA SER A 174 -31.06 -23.02 -13.06
C SER A 174 -30.12 -22.52 -11.96
N PHE A 175 -28.85 -22.89 -12.03
CA PHE A 175 -27.77 -21.92 -11.79
C PHE A 175 -26.56 -22.30 -12.65
N SER A 176 -26.79 -22.38 -13.97
CA SER A 176 -25.70 -22.16 -14.91
C SER A 176 -25.22 -20.73 -14.71
N ASN A 177 -24.12 -20.57 -13.97
CA ASN A 177 -23.40 -19.32 -13.87
C ASN A 177 -23.03 -18.89 -15.29
N LYS A 178 -23.77 -17.89 -15.77
CA LYS A 178 -23.54 -17.17 -17.01
C LYS A 178 -22.19 -16.45 -16.89
N PHE A 179 -21.12 -17.12 -17.30
CA PHE A 179 -19.85 -16.48 -17.59
C PHE A 179 -19.95 -15.98 -19.03
N ASP A 180 -20.50 -14.79 -19.22
CA ASP A 180 -20.47 -14.11 -20.51
C ASP A 180 -19.00 -13.77 -20.82
N SER A 181 -18.40 -14.63 -21.63
CA SER A 181 -17.15 -14.38 -22.32
C SER A 181 -17.47 -13.63 -23.61
N ASP A 182 -17.59 -12.30 -23.53
CA ASP A 182 -17.60 -11.46 -24.74
C ASP A 182 -16.18 -11.37 -25.30
N SER A 183 -15.85 -12.36 -26.13
CA SER A 183 -14.77 -12.31 -27.10
C SER A 183 -15.37 -11.99 -28.46
N GLU A 184 -14.73 -11.01 -29.11
CA GLU A 184 -14.79 -10.63 -30.53
C GLU A 184 -15.95 -9.71 -30.96
N ASN A 185 -15.57 -8.51 -31.40
CA ASN A 185 -15.83 -8.24 -32.81
C ASN A 185 -14.62 -7.63 -33.51
N SER A 186 -14.25 -8.32 -34.59
CA SER A 186 -13.37 -7.91 -35.67
C SER A 186 -13.98 -6.72 -36.41
N ASP A 187 -13.19 -5.70 -36.71
CA ASP A 187 -13.47 -4.82 -37.86
C ASP A 187 -12.17 -4.55 -38.63
N ASN A 188 -11.98 -5.43 -39.60
CA ASN A 188 -11.66 -5.20 -41.01
C ASN A 188 -10.86 -3.95 -41.42
N GLU A 189 -9.81 -4.24 -42.18
CA GLU A 189 -9.00 -3.29 -42.95
C GLU A 189 -9.85 -2.45 -43.92
N THR A 190 -9.52 -1.16 -44.04
CA THR A 190 -9.76 -0.42 -45.29
C THR A 190 -8.56 0.49 -45.53
N SER A 191 -7.78 0.12 -46.53
CA SER A 191 -6.87 0.99 -47.27
C SER A 191 -7.70 2.03 -48.01
N ASP A 192 -7.39 3.31 -47.85
CA ASP A 192 -7.36 4.20 -49.01
C ASP A 192 -6.38 5.36 -48.80
N SER A 193 -5.48 5.45 -49.76
CA SER A 193 -4.63 6.58 -50.10
C SER A 193 -5.45 7.74 -50.64
N GLU A 194 -5.06 8.98 -50.33
CA GLU A 194 -4.79 10.09 -51.27
C GLU A 194 -4.69 11.44 -50.53
N GLU A 195 -3.69 12.24 -50.95
CA GLU A 195 -3.64 13.71 -51.11
C GLU A 195 -4.14 14.63 -49.96
N GLU A 196 -3.55 15.77 -49.61
CA GLU A 196 -2.79 16.77 -50.35
C GLU A 196 -2.29 17.83 -49.34
N ASN A 197 -1.30 18.63 -49.78
CA ASN A 197 -0.77 19.89 -49.21
C ASN A 197 0.35 19.84 -48.15
#